data_AF-A0A2N8L1B7-F1
#
_entry.id   AF-A0A2N8L1B7-F1
#
_cell.length_a   1.000
_cell.length_b   1.000
_cell.length_c   1.000
_cell.angle_alpha   90.00
_cell.angle_beta   90.00
_cell.angle_gamma   90.00
#
_symmetry.space_group_name_H-M   'P 1'
#
loop_
_entity.id
_entity.type
_entity.pdbx_description
1 polymer ?
#
loop_
_entity_poly.entity_id
_entity_poly.type
_entity_poly.pdbx_seq_one_letter_code
_entity_poly.pdbx_strand_id
1 'polypeptide(L)'
;MVRRQSSASWLLLACTALIVYASLYPFGPWVWPPGLDGRGMLGLPWSRYASWIDLQANLAGYLPFGFLCFAAAMRSGWRLRSGGPLSLLAGPLLSYSLETLQYFLPSRVPALGDFLLNSAGAWLGVGLAWLLYRLGGLRRWEDVRDYWFQPHSAGALALLALWPLGLLFPTPVPLGLGQWLPRLQVAAVDLLAGTPWALQWGDELSESAARALPPGLEAIAIALGVLAPTLVALSVARPGKRRLALGLGAMGLGALGTAISTGLNFGPQHAWSWLTLASGPGLLVGALLGMAASALPRRVNAALGLIVLSSLIALVSQAPTDPYLEERLQTWELGRFINMYGLAQWLGWVWPFAALAWLLRMIARRES
;
A
#
# COMPACT_ATOMS: atom_id res chain seq x y z
N MET A 1 -31.05 -3.48 -10.62
CA MET A 1 -30.02 -4.33 -9.99
C MET A 1 -29.02 -3.42 -9.30
N VAL A 2 -28.89 -3.50 -7.97
CA VAL A 2 -27.94 -2.68 -7.21
C VAL A 2 -26.52 -3.03 -7.67
N ARG A 3 -25.79 -2.07 -8.26
CA ARG A 3 -24.37 -2.23 -8.61
C ARG A 3 -23.58 -2.50 -7.33
N ARG A 4 -23.21 -3.77 -7.09
CA ARG A 4 -22.34 -4.13 -5.98
C ARG A 4 -20.93 -3.59 -6.27
N GLN A 5 -20.41 -2.72 -5.40
CA GLN A 5 -19.04 -2.23 -5.51
C GLN A 5 -18.06 -3.41 -5.40
N SER A 6 -17.15 -3.52 -6.36
CA SER A 6 -16.15 -4.57 -6.45
C SER A 6 -14.86 -4.16 -5.72
N SER A 7 -14.26 -5.05 -4.92
CA SER A 7 -12.92 -4.81 -4.36
C SER A 7 -11.88 -4.65 -5.47
N ALA A 8 -12.09 -5.30 -6.63
CA ALA A 8 -11.22 -5.15 -7.79
C ALA A 8 -11.16 -3.71 -8.31
N SER A 9 -12.22 -2.92 -8.19
CA SER A 9 -12.21 -1.52 -8.62
C SER A 9 -11.35 -0.64 -7.70
N TRP A 10 -11.42 -0.87 -6.39
CA TRP A 10 -10.57 -0.17 -5.41
C TRP A 10 -9.10 -0.58 -5.53
N LEU A 11 -8.86 -1.88 -5.69
CA LEU A 11 -7.52 -2.41 -5.95
C LEU A 11 -6.95 -1.91 -7.28
N LEU A 12 -7.80 -1.78 -8.32
CA LEU A 12 -7.38 -1.18 -9.58
C LEU A 12 -6.96 0.27 -9.38
N LEU A 13 -7.76 1.08 -8.69
CA LEU A 13 -7.40 2.47 -8.40
C LEU A 13 -6.10 2.58 -7.61
N ALA A 14 -5.93 1.73 -6.59
CA ALA A 14 -4.68 1.67 -5.83
C ALA A 14 -3.51 1.27 -6.73
N CYS A 15 -3.66 0.23 -7.55
CA CYS A 15 -2.64 -0.23 -8.49
C CYS A 15 -2.27 0.84 -9.52
N THR A 16 -3.25 1.57 -10.07
CA THR A 16 -3.01 2.72 -10.95
C THR A 16 -2.21 3.80 -10.25
N ALA A 17 -2.61 4.18 -9.02
CA ALA A 17 -1.91 5.21 -8.26
C ALA A 17 -0.46 4.80 -7.96
N LEU A 18 -0.24 3.51 -7.63
CA LEU A 18 1.11 2.97 -7.42
C LEU A 18 1.95 3.01 -8.70
N ILE A 19 1.38 2.63 -9.85
CA ILE A 19 2.07 2.71 -11.15
C ILE A 19 2.45 4.15 -11.49
N VAL A 20 1.50 5.09 -11.39
CA VAL A 20 1.75 6.52 -11.66
C VAL A 20 2.86 7.05 -10.76
N TYR A 21 2.84 6.70 -9.47
CA TYR A 21 3.88 7.13 -8.54
C TYR A 21 5.25 6.56 -8.90
N ALA A 22 5.36 5.24 -9.16
CA ALA A 22 6.63 4.63 -9.52
C ALA A 22 7.22 5.20 -10.82
N SER A 23 6.37 5.55 -11.79
CA SER A 23 6.81 6.09 -13.07
C SER A 23 7.21 7.57 -13.02
N LEU A 24 6.62 8.37 -12.12
CA LEU A 24 6.81 9.84 -12.11
C LEU A 24 7.62 10.37 -10.93
N TYR A 25 7.81 9.60 -9.84
CA TYR A 25 8.66 10.00 -8.72
C TYR A 25 10.07 10.40 -9.25
N PRO A 26 10.76 11.44 -8.73
CA PRO A 26 10.40 12.33 -7.62
C PRO A 26 9.39 13.45 -7.97
N PHE A 27 8.70 13.39 -9.10
CA PHE A 27 7.70 14.36 -9.56
C PHE A 27 8.24 15.76 -9.85
N GLY A 28 9.55 15.94 -9.96
CA GLY A 28 10.11 17.22 -10.36
C GLY A 28 11.63 17.27 -10.36
N PRO A 29 12.20 18.39 -10.84
CA PRO A 29 11.49 19.51 -11.48
C PRO A 29 10.90 19.11 -12.84
N TRP A 30 9.76 19.72 -13.21
CA TRP A 30 9.20 19.58 -14.56
C TRP A 30 9.84 20.62 -15.48
N VAL A 31 10.50 20.16 -16.54
CA VAL A 31 11.23 21.01 -17.48
C VAL A 31 10.86 20.62 -18.90
N TRP A 32 10.64 21.61 -19.77
CA TRP A 32 10.42 21.32 -21.18
C TRP A 32 11.69 20.73 -21.82
N PRO A 33 11.63 19.56 -22.48
CA PRO A 33 12.81 18.94 -23.06
C PRO A 33 13.37 19.81 -24.20
N PRO A 34 14.64 20.27 -24.11
CA PRO A 34 15.22 21.15 -25.12
C PRO A 34 15.38 20.41 -26.45
N GLY A 35 14.93 21.03 -27.54
CA GLY A 35 15.07 20.49 -28.90
C GLY A 35 14.10 19.38 -29.29
N LEU A 36 13.15 19.02 -28.43
CA LEU A 36 12.09 18.06 -28.74
C LEU A 36 10.83 18.79 -29.25
N ASP A 37 10.40 18.48 -30.47
CA ASP A 37 9.14 18.97 -31.03
C ASP A 37 7.96 18.07 -30.62
N GLY A 38 6.73 18.56 -30.84
CA GLY A 38 5.52 17.82 -30.44
C GLY A 38 5.35 16.47 -31.16
N ARG A 39 5.97 16.28 -32.33
CA ARG A 39 5.99 14.98 -33.03
C ARG A 39 7.05 14.04 -32.46
N GLY A 40 8.22 14.55 -32.10
CA GLY A 40 9.27 13.81 -31.41
C GLY A 40 8.80 13.23 -30.08
N MET A 41 7.90 13.92 -29.38
CA MET A 41 7.25 13.44 -28.16
C MET A 41 6.37 12.18 -28.34
N LEU A 42 5.93 11.87 -29.58
CA LEU A 42 5.12 10.68 -29.84
C LEU A 42 5.98 9.40 -29.96
N GLY A 43 7.27 9.55 -30.23
CA GLY A 43 8.20 8.43 -30.28
C GLY A 43 8.72 8.08 -28.89
N LEU A 44 8.92 6.80 -28.61
CA LEU A 44 9.69 6.36 -27.45
C LEU A 44 11.06 5.84 -27.92
N PRO A 45 12.17 6.30 -27.33
CA PRO A 45 13.49 5.86 -27.75
C PRO A 45 13.80 4.48 -27.17
N TRP A 46 14.68 3.74 -27.84
CA TRP A 46 15.22 2.51 -27.27
C TRP A 46 16.31 2.85 -26.24
N SER A 47 16.05 2.56 -24.97
CA SER A 47 17.07 2.71 -23.92
C SER A 47 18.14 1.60 -24.04
N ARG A 48 19.41 1.97 -23.94
CA ARG A 48 20.54 1.02 -23.91
C ARG A 48 20.78 0.43 -22.51
N TYR A 49 20.10 0.95 -21.49
CA TYR A 49 20.32 0.59 -20.09
C TYR A 49 19.07 -0.09 -19.53
N ALA A 50 18.88 -1.37 -19.85
CA ALA A 50 17.87 -2.22 -19.23
C ALA A 50 18.56 -3.32 -18.43
N SER A 51 18.32 -3.39 -17.12
CA SER A 51 18.72 -4.58 -16.36
C SER A 51 17.64 -5.65 -16.42
N TRP A 52 18.05 -6.88 -16.11
CA TRP A 52 17.13 -7.99 -15.93
C TRP A 52 16.08 -7.74 -14.83
N ILE A 53 16.44 -7.00 -13.78
CA ILE A 53 15.52 -6.67 -12.69
C ILE A 53 14.44 -5.69 -13.18
N ASP A 54 14.83 -4.68 -13.96
CA ASP A 54 13.88 -3.71 -14.54
C ASP A 54 12.88 -4.43 -15.46
N LEU A 55 13.38 -5.39 -16.24
CA LEU A 55 12.56 -6.23 -17.12
C LEU A 55 11.46 -6.97 -16.35
N GLN A 56 11.85 -7.61 -15.24
CA GLN A 56 10.93 -8.36 -14.38
C GLN A 56 9.96 -7.45 -13.65
N ALA A 57 10.44 -6.31 -13.13
CA ALA A 57 9.62 -5.35 -12.39
C ALA A 57 8.52 -4.72 -13.27
N ASN A 58 8.85 -4.32 -14.50
CA ASN A 58 7.91 -3.74 -15.45
C ASN A 58 6.81 -4.73 -15.85
N LEU A 59 7.19 -5.98 -16.15
CA LEU A 59 6.25 -7.04 -16.45
C LEU A 59 5.35 -7.38 -15.23
N ALA A 60 5.96 -7.56 -14.06
CA ALA A 60 5.27 -7.96 -12.84
C ALA A 60 4.37 -6.85 -12.28
N GLY A 61 4.72 -5.58 -12.45
CA GLY A 61 3.95 -4.43 -11.99
C GLY A 61 2.66 -4.23 -12.76
N TYR A 62 2.66 -4.43 -14.08
CA TYR A 62 1.48 -4.26 -14.92
C TYR A 62 0.58 -5.49 -15.02
N LEU A 63 1.08 -6.69 -14.68
CA LEU A 63 0.26 -7.91 -14.61
C LEU A 63 -0.95 -7.78 -13.68
N PRO A 64 -0.84 -7.40 -12.40
CA PRO A 64 -2.00 -7.21 -11.53
C PRO A 64 -2.90 -6.09 -12.03
N PHE A 65 -2.34 -5.03 -12.64
CA PHE A 65 -3.13 -3.95 -13.23
C PHE A 65 -4.07 -4.47 -14.34
N GLY A 66 -3.53 -5.18 -15.34
CA GLY A 66 -4.34 -5.75 -16.42
C GLY A 66 -5.38 -6.75 -15.92
N PHE A 67 -4.99 -7.59 -14.95
CA PHE A 67 -5.91 -8.51 -14.29
C PHE A 67 -7.09 -7.77 -13.64
N LEU A 68 -6.80 -6.71 -12.89
CA LEU A 68 -7.79 -5.91 -12.18
C LEU A 68 -8.67 -5.09 -13.12
N CYS A 69 -8.14 -4.57 -14.24
CA CYS A 69 -8.95 -3.93 -15.30
C CYS A 69 -10.04 -4.88 -15.80
N PHE A 70 -9.65 -6.10 -16.19
CA PHE A 70 -10.60 -7.09 -16.70
C PHE A 70 -11.60 -7.53 -15.63
N ALA A 71 -11.09 -7.87 -14.44
CA ALA A 71 -11.93 -8.29 -13.32
C ALA A 71 -12.93 -7.19 -12.91
N ALA A 72 -12.50 -5.93 -12.83
CA ALA A 72 -13.37 -4.80 -12.51
C ALA A 72 -14.43 -4.56 -13.59
N ALA A 73 -14.08 -4.65 -14.87
CA ALA A 73 -15.01 -4.49 -15.98
C ALA A 73 -16.12 -5.57 -15.94
N MET A 74 -15.73 -6.86 -15.86
CA MET A 74 -16.69 -7.97 -15.82
C MET A 74 -17.59 -7.89 -14.58
N ARG A 75 -17.03 -7.54 -13.41
CA ARG A 75 -17.79 -7.39 -12.17
C ARG A 75 -18.70 -6.16 -12.14
N SER A 76 -18.40 -5.14 -12.94
CA SER A 76 -19.26 -3.97 -13.14
C SER A 76 -20.38 -4.22 -14.15
N GLY A 77 -20.50 -5.45 -14.66
CA GLY A 77 -21.55 -5.87 -15.59
C GLY A 77 -21.26 -5.52 -17.06
N TRP A 78 -20.01 -5.21 -17.41
CA TRP A 78 -19.66 -4.92 -18.79
C TRP A 78 -19.71 -6.21 -19.61
N ARG A 79 -20.16 -6.10 -20.87
CA ARG A 79 -20.16 -7.24 -21.80
C ARG A 79 -18.74 -7.58 -22.19
N LEU A 80 -18.43 -8.87 -22.39
CA LEU A 80 -17.08 -9.31 -22.77
C LEU A 80 -16.57 -8.60 -24.04
N ARG A 81 -17.45 -8.39 -25.03
CA ARG A 81 -17.15 -7.70 -26.29
C ARG A 81 -16.70 -6.24 -26.13
N SER A 82 -17.07 -5.57 -25.05
CA SER A 82 -16.68 -4.18 -24.78
C SER A 82 -15.63 -4.09 -23.67
N GLY A 83 -15.78 -4.85 -22.59
CA GLY A 83 -14.85 -4.84 -21.46
C GLY A 83 -13.52 -5.53 -21.73
N GLY A 84 -13.50 -6.58 -22.57
CA GLY A 84 -12.26 -7.26 -22.95
C GLY A 84 -11.29 -6.33 -23.70
N PRO A 85 -11.69 -5.75 -24.84
CA PRO A 85 -10.82 -4.83 -25.59
C PRO A 85 -10.37 -3.62 -24.78
N LEU A 86 -11.27 -2.98 -24.02
CA LEU A 86 -10.91 -1.84 -23.18
C LEU A 86 -9.90 -2.20 -22.07
N SER A 87 -9.96 -3.42 -21.54
CA SER A 87 -8.96 -3.90 -20.56
C SER A 87 -7.60 -4.16 -21.21
N LEU A 88 -7.56 -4.61 -22.47
CA LEU A 88 -6.32 -4.79 -23.23
C LEU A 88 -5.66 -3.46 -23.60
N LEU A 89 -6.45 -2.40 -23.80
CA LEU A 89 -5.95 -1.06 -24.13
C LEU A 89 -5.48 -0.28 -22.89
N ALA A 90 -6.06 -0.54 -21.72
CA ALA A 90 -5.78 0.24 -20.51
C ALA A 90 -4.29 0.27 -20.12
N GLY A 91 -3.60 -0.89 -20.17
CA GLY A 91 -2.18 -1.00 -19.82
C GLY A 91 -1.27 -0.22 -20.76
N PRO A 92 -1.31 -0.48 -22.08
CA PRO A 92 -0.57 0.30 -23.06
C PRO A 92 -0.84 1.80 -23.00
N LEU A 93 -2.11 2.21 -22.86
CA LEU A 93 -2.45 3.64 -22.76
C LEU A 93 -1.82 4.28 -21.51
N LEU A 94 -1.96 3.65 -20.35
CA LEU A 94 -1.36 4.16 -19.11
C LEU A 94 0.17 4.22 -19.22
N SER A 95 0.82 3.14 -19.71
CA SER A 95 2.27 3.11 -19.86
C SER A 95 2.75 4.18 -20.83
N TYR A 96 2.15 4.28 -22.01
CA TYR A 96 2.54 5.28 -23.01
C TYR A 96 2.38 6.70 -22.47
N SER A 97 1.28 7.01 -21.78
CA SER A 97 1.09 8.32 -21.15
C SER A 97 2.18 8.62 -20.11
N LEU A 98 2.56 7.64 -19.29
CA LEU A 98 3.60 7.83 -18.27
C LEU A 98 5.00 7.98 -18.88
N GLU A 99 5.35 7.14 -19.85
CA GLU A 99 6.61 7.28 -20.61
C GLU A 99 6.69 8.63 -21.32
N THR A 100 5.58 9.11 -21.89
CA THR A 100 5.53 10.43 -22.53
C THR A 100 5.71 11.55 -21.51
N LEU A 101 5.10 11.44 -20.32
CA LEU A 101 5.26 12.44 -19.26
C LEU A 101 6.70 12.49 -18.72
N GLN A 102 7.45 11.39 -18.78
CA GLN A 102 8.84 11.36 -18.36
C GLN A 102 9.77 12.23 -19.21
N TYR A 103 9.39 12.60 -20.44
CA TYR A 103 10.15 13.59 -21.22
C TYR A 103 10.30 14.93 -20.51
N PHE A 104 9.35 15.27 -19.62
CA PHE A 104 9.36 16.50 -18.87
C PHE A 104 10.08 16.40 -17.52
N LEU A 105 10.63 15.22 -17.18
CA LEU A 105 11.31 14.96 -15.92
C LEU A 105 12.79 14.64 -16.19
N PRO A 106 13.73 15.56 -15.92
CA PRO A 106 15.15 15.36 -16.22
C PRO A 106 15.78 14.14 -15.53
N SER A 107 15.19 13.67 -14.44
CA SER A 107 15.63 12.49 -13.68
C SER A 107 15.09 11.16 -14.23
N ARG A 108 14.28 11.19 -15.28
CA ARG A 108 13.67 10.00 -15.92
C ARG A 108 14.02 9.93 -17.39
N VAL A 109 14.06 8.71 -17.92
CA VAL A 109 14.38 8.45 -19.31
C VAL A 109 13.24 7.61 -19.90
N PRO A 110 12.42 8.17 -20.80
CA PRO A 110 11.40 7.41 -21.51
C PRO A 110 12.01 6.23 -22.27
N ALA A 111 11.34 5.08 -22.25
CA ALA A 111 11.87 3.87 -22.87
C ALA A 111 10.78 3.07 -23.60
N LEU A 112 11.02 2.80 -24.89
CA LEU A 112 10.16 1.90 -25.68
C LEU A 112 10.14 0.48 -25.10
N GLY A 113 11.28 0.01 -24.58
CA GLY A 113 11.39 -1.28 -23.91
C GLY A 113 10.43 -1.40 -22.72
N ASP A 114 10.38 -0.37 -21.88
CA ASP A 114 9.51 -0.33 -20.70
C ASP A 114 8.04 -0.32 -21.11
N PHE A 115 7.67 0.50 -22.11
CA PHE A 115 6.33 0.48 -22.70
C PHE A 115 5.91 -0.92 -23.18
N LEU A 116 6.79 -1.63 -23.91
CA LEU A 116 6.49 -2.96 -24.42
C LEU A 116 6.31 -3.99 -23.29
N LEU A 117 7.17 -3.93 -22.26
CA LEU A 117 7.11 -4.86 -21.12
C LEU A 117 5.90 -4.60 -20.23
N ASN A 118 5.59 -3.34 -19.96
CA ASN A 118 4.40 -2.93 -19.23
C ASN A 118 3.13 -3.37 -19.98
N SER A 119 3.10 -3.18 -21.30
CA SER A 119 2.01 -3.65 -22.15
C SER A 119 1.86 -5.18 -22.13
N ALA A 120 2.96 -5.91 -22.25
CA ALA A 120 2.98 -7.37 -22.17
C ALA A 120 2.49 -7.87 -20.81
N GLY A 121 2.95 -7.25 -19.72
CA GLY A 121 2.52 -7.56 -18.35
C GLY A 121 1.02 -7.39 -18.21
N ALA A 122 0.49 -6.24 -18.62
CA ALA A 122 -0.95 -5.98 -18.60
C ALA A 122 -1.74 -7.01 -19.41
N TRP A 123 -1.28 -7.38 -20.61
CA TRP A 123 -1.96 -8.39 -21.42
C TRP A 123 -1.93 -9.79 -20.79
N LEU A 124 -0.82 -10.20 -20.19
CA LEU A 124 -0.76 -11.45 -19.42
C LEU A 124 -1.75 -11.43 -18.24
N GLY A 125 -1.84 -10.29 -17.54
CA GLY A 125 -2.82 -10.07 -16.49
C GLY A 125 -4.26 -10.22 -16.96
N VAL A 126 -4.61 -9.59 -18.09
CA VAL A 126 -5.93 -9.72 -18.73
C VAL A 126 -6.18 -11.17 -19.14
N GLY A 127 -5.21 -11.85 -19.74
CA GLY A 127 -5.31 -13.25 -20.14
C GLY A 127 -5.58 -14.18 -18.96
N LEU A 128 -4.87 -13.98 -17.84
CA LEU A 128 -5.09 -14.73 -16.60
C LEU A 128 -6.49 -14.47 -16.02
N ALA A 129 -6.92 -13.19 -15.96
CA ALA A 129 -8.25 -12.84 -15.47
C ALA A 129 -9.36 -13.42 -16.36
N TRP A 130 -9.15 -13.40 -17.67
CA TRP A 130 -10.05 -14.00 -18.64
C TRP A 130 -10.14 -15.52 -18.47
N LEU A 131 -9.01 -16.21 -18.29
CA LEU A 131 -8.99 -17.65 -18.02
C LEU A 131 -9.77 -17.98 -16.73
N LEU A 132 -9.51 -17.25 -15.64
CA LEU A 132 -10.27 -17.43 -14.40
C LEU A 132 -11.76 -17.13 -14.57
N TYR A 133 -12.11 -16.11 -15.35
CA TYR A 133 -13.51 -15.82 -15.67
C TYR A 133 -14.18 -16.97 -16.43
N ARG A 134 -13.51 -17.53 -17.45
CA ARG A 134 -14.00 -18.67 -18.24
C ARG A 134 -14.18 -19.93 -17.39
N LEU A 135 -13.28 -20.15 -16.42
CA LEU A 135 -13.34 -21.27 -15.48
C LEU A 135 -14.34 -21.04 -14.32
N GLY A 136 -15.06 -19.91 -14.31
CA GLY A 136 -16.01 -19.55 -13.25
C GLY A 136 -15.36 -19.09 -11.94
N GLY A 137 -14.04 -18.89 -11.92
CA GLY A 137 -13.27 -18.46 -10.75
C GLY A 137 -13.72 -17.12 -10.18
N LEU A 138 -14.10 -16.16 -11.03
CA LEU A 138 -14.65 -14.87 -10.56
C LEU A 138 -15.96 -15.04 -9.78
N ARG A 139 -16.82 -15.99 -10.17
CA ARG A 139 -18.07 -16.31 -9.47
C ARG A 139 -17.80 -17.05 -8.17
N ARG A 140 -16.92 -18.06 -8.19
CA ARG A 140 -16.49 -18.79 -6.97
C ARG A 140 -15.89 -17.83 -5.94
N TRP A 141 -15.11 -16.84 -6.38
CA TRP A 141 -14.59 -15.80 -5.51
C TRP A 141 -15.70 -14.96 -4.89
N GLU A 142 -16.77 -14.65 -5.62
CA GLU A 142 -17.94 -13.98 -5.05
C GLU A 142 -18.66 -14.83 -4.01
N ASP A 143 -18.81 -16.13 -4.26
CA ASP A 143 -19.42 -17.06 -3.32
C ASP A 143 -18.58 -17.17 -2.04
N VAL A 144 -17.25 -17.27 -2.17
CA VAL A 144 -16.33 -17.24 -1.02
C VAL A 144 -16.44 -15.90 -0.29
N ARG A 145 -16.41 -14.76 -1.00
CA ARG A 145 -16.53 -13.45 -0.37
C ARG A 145 -17.86 -13.31 0.38
N ASP A 146 -18.96 -13.69 -0.24
CA ASP A 146 -20.29 -13.60 0.35
C ASP A 146 -20.46 -14.62 1.50
N TYR A 147 -19.74 -15.73 1.47
CA TYR A 147 -19.64 -16.66 2.59
C TYR A 147 -18.88 -16.05 3.78
N TRP A 148 -17.72 -15.42 3.55
CA TRP A 148 -16.88 -14.89 4.64
C TRP A 148 -17.32 -13.53 5.17
N PHE A 149 -17.83 -12.65 4.31
CA PHE A 149 -18.01 -11.23 4.60
C PHE A 149 -19.45 -10.74 4.39
N GLN A 150 -19.75 -9.62 5.03
CA GLN A 150 -21.01 -8.90 4.85
C GLN A 150 -21.03 -8.16 3.50
N PRO A 151 -22.21 -7.78 2.99
CA PRO A 151 -22.32 -6.88 1.84
C PRO A 151 -21.55 -5.58 2.07
N HIS A 152 -21.01 -4.98 1.01
CA HIS A 152 -20.19 -3.76 1.05
C HIS A 152 -18.82 -3.89 1.77
N SER A 153 -18.26 -5.09 1.86
CA SER A 153 -16.92 -5.34 2.42
C SER A 153 -15.75 -4.96 1.48
N ALA A 154 -16.02 -4.55 0.24
CA ALA A 154 -15.03 -4.37 -0.81
C ALA A 154 -13.87 -3.43 -0.42
N GLY A 155 -14.16 -2.30 0.24
CA GLY A 155 -13.13 -1.34 0.68
C GLY A 155 -12.25 -1.92 1.79
N ALA A 156 -12.84 -2.57 2.80
CA ALA A 156 -12.08 -3.26 3.83
C ALA A 156 -11.16 -4.35 3.25
N LEU A 157 -11.64 -5.14 2.29
CA LEU A 157 -10.82 -6.18 1.66
C LEU A 157 -9.65 -5.58 0.88
N ALA A 158 -9.86 -4.45 0.21
CA ALA A 158 -8.77 -3.72 -0.46
C ALA A 158 -7.75 -3.20 0.56
N LEU A 159 -8.21 -2.60 1.67
CA LEU A 159 -7.33 -2.18 2.76
C LEU A 159 -6.54 -3.36 3.33
N LEU A 160 -7.18 -4.48 3.65
CA LEU A 160 -6.50 -5.66 4.19
C LEU A 160 -5.48 -6.24 3.22
N ALA A 161 -5.74 -6.20 1.91
CA ALA A 161 -4.79 -6.65 0.89
C ALA A 161 -3.59 -5.69 0.76
N LEU A 162 -3.81 -4.39 0.97
CA LEU A 162 -2.78 -3.36 0.89
C LEU A 162 -1.93 -3.26 2.17
N TRP A 163 -2.46 -3.65 3.32
CA TRP A 163 -1.78 -3.50 4.60
C TRP A 163 -0.38 -4.15 4.65
N PRO A 164 -0.18 -5.43 4.25
CA PRO A 164 1.14 -6.05 4.28
C PRO A 164 2.14 -5.37 3.35
N LEU A 165 1.67 -4.76 2.26
CA LEU A 165 2.53 -4.03 1.33
C LEU A 165 3.06 -2.74 1.97
N GLY A 166 2.30 -2.11 2.87
CA GLY A 166 2.77 -0.98 3.66
C GLY A 166 3.84 -1.36 4.68
N LEU A 167 3.86 -2.62 5.14
CA LEU A 167 4.87 -3.15 6.06
C LEU A 167 6.22 -3.46 5.39
N LEU A 168 6.27 -3.50 4.06
CA LEU A 168 7.53 -3.65 3.32
C LEU A 168 8.44 -2.43 3.48
N PHE A 169 7.90 -1.29 3.93
CA PHE A 169 8.67 -0.16 4.39
C PHE A 169 9.19 -0.42 5.81
N PRO A 170 10.48 -0.17 6.10
CA PRO A 170 11.02 -0.35 7.45
C PRO A 170 10.38 0.64 8.41
N THR A 171 9.41 0.15 9.18
CA THR A 171 8.77 0.88 10.27
C THR A 171 9.67 0.85 11.50
N PRO A 172 9.81 1.95 12.27
CA PRO A 172 10.64 1.97 13.47
C PRO A 172 10.05 1.19 14.64
N VAL A 173 8.75 0.89 14.59
CA VAL A 173 8.13 -0.12 15.45
C VAL A 173 7.50 -1.19 14.56
N PRO A 174 7.76 -2.49 14.80
CA PRO A 174 7.14 -3.57 14.03
C PRO A 174 5.61 -3.44 13.96
N LEU A 175 5.04 -3.64 12.76
CA LEU A 175 3.59 -3.52 12.49
C LEU A 175 3.00 -2.11 12.69
N GLY A 176 3.82 -1.12 13.07
CA GLY A 176 3.42 0.25 13.35
C GLY A 176 3.38 1.11 12.09
N LEU A 177 2.20 1.25 11.49
CA LEU A 177 1.95 2.15 10.36
C LEU A 177 1.43 3.51 10.82
N GLY A 178 1.67 4.57 10.01
CA GLY A 178 1.10 5.91 10.24
C GLY A 178 2.07 6.99 10.70
N GLN A 179 3.34 6.92 10.33
CA GLN A 179 4.36 7.93 10.67
C GLN A 179 4.32 9.17 9.78
N TRP A 180 3.31 10.02 9.97
CA TRP A 180 3.16 11.26 9.20
C TRP A 180 3.73 12.49 9.93
N LEU A 181 3.63 12.55 11.26
CA LEU A 181 3.87 13.76 12.06
C LEU A 181 5.30 14.29 11.94
N PRO A 182 6.37 13.49 12.06
CA PRO A 182 7.74 14.01 11.95
C PRO A 182 8.00 14.71 10.62
N ARG A 183 7.44 14.18 9.53
CA ARG A 183 7.59 14.79 8.19
C ARG A 183 6.79 16.07 8.03
N LEU A 184 5.60 16.13 8.60
CA LEU A 184 4.85 17.38 8.60
C LEU A 184 5.52 18.46 9.44
N GLN A 185 6.15 18.09 10.56
CA GLN A 185 6.91 19.04 11.36
C GLN A 185 8.10 19.60 10.56
N VAL A 186 8.87 18.74 9.89
CA VAL A 186 9.96 19.17 8.99
C VAL A 186 9.42 20.07 7.86
N ALA A 187 8.38 19.63 7.14
CA ALA A 187 7.80 20.42 6.05
C ALA A 187 7.23 21.77 6.54
N ALA A 188 6.67 21.83 7.75
CA ALA A 188 6.17 23.07 8.34
C ALA A 188 7.32 24.02 8.72
N VAL A 189 8.42 23.50 9.28
CA VAL A 189 9.65 24.26 9.57
C VAL A 189 10.21 24.85 8.26
N ASP A 190 10.35 24.02 7.22
CA ASP A 190 10.89 24.43 5.92
C ASP A 190 9.99 25.48 5.24
N LEU A 191 8.66 25.28 5.27
CA LEU A 191 7.70 26.20 4.64
C LEU A 191 7.67 27.57 5.33
N LEU A 192 7.86 27.60 6.65
CA LEU A 192 7.83 28.83 7.45
C LEU A 192 9.23 29.45 7.64
N ALA A 193 10.27 28.80 7.13
CA ALA A 193 11.63 29.31 7.18
C ALA A 193 11.72 30.70 6.53
N GLY A 194 12.34 31.65 7.22
CA GLY A 194 12.46 33.03 6.74
C GLY A 194 11.17 33.87 6.87
N THR A 195 10.11 33.35 7.48
CA THR A 195 8.89 34.12 7.81
C THR A 195 8.86 34.51 9.30
N PRO A 196 8.05 35.52 9.70
CA PRO A 196 7.84 35.85 11.12
C PRO A 196 7.25 34.71 11.96
N TRP A 197 6.71 33.67 11.32
CA TRP A 197 6.14 32.48 11.97
C TRP A 197 7.09 31.28 11.94
N ALA A 198 8.38 31.49 11.70
CA ALA A 198 9.39 30.43 11.68
C ALA A 198 9.35 29.61 12.99
N LEU A 199 9.27 28.29 12.85
CA LEU A 199 9.19 27.35 13.95
C LEU A 199 10.61 26.95 14.39
N GLN A 200 10.90 27.05 15.69
CA GLN A 200 12.22 26.71 16.25
C GLN A 200 12.28 25.28 16.82
N TRP A 201 11.48 24.36 16.27
CA TRP A 201 11.42 22.97 16.75
C TRP A 201 12.65 22.13 16.36
N GLY A 202 13.63 22.67 15.63
CA GLY A 202 14.74 21.90 15.05
C GLY A 202 15.46 20.98 16.05
N ASP A 203 15.86 21.53 17.20
CA ASP A 203 16.58 20.78 18.24
C ASP A 203 15.67 19.76 18.94
N GLU A 204 14.43 20.14 19.27
CA GLU A 204 13.44 19.26 19.90
C GLU A 204 13.03 18.08 19.00
N LEU A 205 12.95 18.30 17.69
CA LEU A 205 12.65 17.26 16.69
C LEU A 205 13.80 16.27 16.59
N SER A 206 15.04 16.75 16.59
CA SER A 206 16.24 15.90 16.57
C SER A 206 16.37 15.06 17.83
N GLU A 207 16.15 15.65 19.01
CA GLU A 207 16.15 14.92 20.28
C GLU A 207 15.03 13.88 20.37
N SER A 208 13.82 14.22 19.89
CA SER A 208 12.68 13.30 19.87
C SER A 208 12.89 12.16 18.88
N ALA A 209 13.50 12.43 17.72
CA ALA A 209 13.86 11.43 16.73
C ALA A 209 14.94 10.46 17.23
N ALA A 210 15.85 10.90 18.11
CA ALA A 210 16.89 10.05 18.69
C ALA A 210 16.39 9.17 19.85
N ARG A 211 15.26 9.52 20.49
CA ARG A 211 14.78 8.84 21.70
C ARG A 211 14.02 7.55 21.36
N ALA A 212 14.61 6.40 21.68
CA ALA A 212 13.94 5.12 21.61
C ALA A 212 12.65 5.08 22.46
N LEU A 213 11.60 4.45 21.93
CA LEU A 213 10.38 4.22 22.71
C LEU A 213 10.71 3.30 23.91
N PRO A 214 10.16 3.60 25.11
CA PRO A 214 10.21 2.67 26.22
C PRO A 214 9.64 1.30 25.82
N PRO A 215 10.22 0.17 26.28
CA PRO A 215 9.81 -1.17 25.84
C PRO A 215 8.32 -1.46 26.04
N GLY A 216 7.70 -0.90 27.09
CA GLY A 216 6.26 -1.03 27.32
C GLY A 216 5.41 -0.32 26.25
N LEU A 217 5.82 0.88 25.82
CA LEU A 217 5.14 1.62 24.75
C LEU A 217 5.38 0.96 23.39
N GLU A 218 6.57 0.42 23.13
CA GLU A 218 6.84 -0.39 21.94
C GLU A 218 5.91 -1.61 21.87
N ALA A 219 5.78 -2.37 22.97
CA ALA A 219 4.88 -3.52 23.04
C ALA A 219 3.40 -3.12 22.81
N ILE A 220 2.96 -1.98 23.35
CA ILE A 220 1.61 -1.44 23.10
C ILE A 220 1.44 -1.07 21.63
N ALA A 221 2.40 -0.38 21.01
CA ALA A 221 2.35 -0.03 19.60
C ALA A 221 2.26 -1.27 18.71
N ILE A 222 3.02 -2.33 19.00
CA ILE A 222 2.97 -3.61 18.29
C ILE A 222 1.59 -4.27 18.46
N ALA A 223 1.04 -4.28 19.68
CA ALA A 223 -0.30 -4.82 19.94
C ALA A 223 -1.38 -4.06 19.14
N LEU A 224 -1.29 -2.73 19.08
CA LEU A 224 -2.18 -1.89 18.28
C LEU A 224 -1.98 -2.13 16.76
N GLY A 225 -0.74 -2.36 16.31
CA GLY A 225 -0.39 -2.70 14.93
C GLY A 225 -0.99 -4.05 14.48
N VAL A 226 -1.07 -5.03 15.38
CA VAL A 226 -1.80 -6.29 15.16
C VAL A 226 -3.32 -6.07 15.16
N LEU A 227 -3.82 -5.30 16.12
CA LEU A 227 -5.26 -5.08 16.29
C LEU A 227 -5.88 -4.28 15.15
N ALA A 228 -5.17 -3.30 14.60
CA ALA A 228 -5.66 -2.43 13.53
C ALA A 228 -6.24 -3.21 12.31
N PRO A 229 -5.47 -4.03 11.58
CA PRO A 229 -6.00 -4.83 10.47
C PRO A 229 -7.00 -5.89 10.95
N THR A 230 -6.81 -6.44 12.15
CA THR A 230 -7.72 -7.43 12.73
C THR A 230 -9.12 -6.86 12.93
N LEU A 231 -9.23 -5.67 13.51
CA LEU A 231 -10.50 -4.99 13.73
C LEU A 231 -11.16 -4.54 12.43
N VAL A 232 -10.37 -4.10 11.43
CA VAL A 232 -10.88 -3.86 10.08
C VAL A 232 -11.48 -5.13 9.49
N ALA A 233 -10.81 -6.28 9.59
CA ALA A 233 -11.34 -7.57 9.11
C ALA A 233 -12.61 -7.99 9.86
N LEU A 234 -12.60 -7.90 11.19
CA LEU A 234 -13.73 -8.28 12.05
C LEU A 234 -14.94 -7.37 11.88
N SER A 235 -14.75 -6.10 11.48
CA SER A 235 -15.85 -5.18 11.19
C SER A 235 -16.70 -5.65 10.01
N VAL A 236 -16.09 -6.26 8.99
CA VAL A 236 -16.79 -6.73 7.78
C VAL A 236 -17.05 -8.23 7.74
N ALA A 237 -16.49 -8.99 8.67
CA ALA A 237 -16.65 -10.45 8.74
C ALA A 237 -18.03 -10.87 9.27
N ARG A 238 -18.58 -11.93 8.68
CA ARG A 238 -19.75 -12.63 9.24
C ARG A 238 -19.39 -13.33 10.57
N PRO A 239 -20.34 -13.47 11.51
CA PRO A 239 -20.08 -14.10 12.81
C PRO A 239 -19.67 -15.58 12.68
N GLY A 240 -18.96 -16.10 13.69
CA GLY A 240 -18.52 -17.49 13.79
C GLY A 240 -17.00 -17.67 13.66
N LYS A 241 -16.55 -18.94 13.50
CA LYS A 241 -15.12 -19.34 13.48
C LYS A 241 -14.28 -18.61 12.42
N ARG A 242 -14.93 -18.09 11.36
CA ARG A 242 -14.31 -17.28 10.30
C ARG A 242 -13.58 -16.05 10.85
N ARG A 243 -14.10 -15.45 11.92
CA ARG A 243 -13.51 -14.29 12.58
C ARG A 243 -12.16 -14.61 13.22
N LEU A 244 -12.04 -15.77 13.85
CA LEU A 244 -10.78 -16.24 14.40
C LEU A 244 -9.76 -16.50 13.29
N ALA A 245 -10.18 -17.17 12.21
CA ALA A 245 -9.32 -17.40 11.06
C ALA A 245 -8.83 -16.10 10.40
N LEU A 246 -9.67 -15.06 10.32
CA LEU A 246 -9.27 -13.75 9.81
C LEU A 246 -8.29 -13.02 10.73
N GLY A 247 -8.49 -13.07 12.05
CA GLY A 247 -7.54 -12.49 13.01
C GLY A 247 -6.17 -13.17 12.95
N LEU A 248 -6.14 -14.50 12.97
CA LEU A 248 -4.90 -15.28 12.84
C LEU A 248 -4.24 -15.06 11.47
N GLY A 249 -5.03 -14.97 10.40
CA GLY A 249 -4.54 -14.67 9.06
C GLY A 249 -3.91 -13.28 8.98
N ALA A 250 -4.53 -12.26 9.58
CA ALA A 250 -3.97 -10.91 9.64
C ALA A 250 -2.64 -10.88 10.42
N MET A 251 -2.57 -11.57 11.55
CA MET A 251 -1.32 -11.72 12.31
C MET A 251 -0.21 -12.39 11.48
N GLY A 252 -0.52 -13.51 10.82
CA GLY A 252 0.44 -14.24 9.99
C GLY A 252 0.94 -13.39 8.81
N LEU A 253 0.03 -12.69 8.12
CA LEU A 253 0.39 -11.77 7.04
C LEU A 253 1.26 -10.60 7.53
N GLY A 254 0.98 -10.09 8.73
CA GLY A 254 1.78 -9.06 9.37
C GLY A 254 3.19 -9.53 9.67
N ALA A 255 3.32 -10.66 10.36
CA ALA A 255 4.60 -11.25 10.70
C ALA A 255 5.43 -11.56 9.45
N LEU A 256 4.81 -12.11 8.40
CA LEU A 256 5.48 -12.35 7.12
C LEU A 256 5.87 -11.06 6.41
N GLY A 257 4.99 -10.05 6.38
CA GLY A 257 5.27 -8.75 5.79
C GLY A 257 6.46 -8.07 6.45
N THR A 258 6.46 -8.01 7.79
CA THR A 258 7.58 -7.50 8.58
C THR A 258 8.85 -8.33 8.36
N ALA A 259 8.76 -9.67 8.34
CA ALA A 259 9.93 -10.51 8.14
C ALA A 259 10.56 -10.36 6.74
N ILE A 260 9.73 -10.27 5.70
CA ILE A 260 10.17 -9.97 4.33
C ILE A 260 10.79 -8.58 4.29
N SER A 261 10.17 -7.58 4.91
CA SER A 261 10.72 -6.22 5.02
C SER A 261 12.11 -6.24 5.65
N THR A 262 12.26 -6.83 6.84
CA THR A 262 13.56 -6.93 7.53
C THR A 262 14.58 -7.73 6.72
N GLY A 263 14.16 -8.83 6.09
CA GLY A 263 15.04 -9.67 5.26
C GLY A 263 15.52 -8.95 3.99
N LEU A 264 14.67 -8.15 3.35
CA LEU A 264 15.05 -7.34 2.20
C LEU A 264 15.98 -6.19 2.60
N ASN A 265 15.75 -5.58 3.78
CA ASN A 265 16.53 -4.42 4.25
C ASN A 265 17.89 -4.80 4.83
N PHE A 266 17.98 -5.92 5.55
CA PHE A 266 19.18 -6.30 6.32
C PHE A 266 19.78 -7.66 5.90
N GLY A 267 19.19 -8.31 4.90
CA GLY A 267 19.60 -9.63 4.42
C GLY A 267 18.74 -10.78 4.99
N PRO A 268 18.60 -11.91 4.27
CA PRO A 268 17.68 -12.99 4.63
C PRO A 268 17.87 -13.56 6.05
N GLN A 269 19.11 -13.58 6.54
CA GLN A 269 19.46 -14.05 7.89
C GLN A 269 18.85 -13.18 9.01
N HIS A 270 18.51 -11.92 8.72
CA HIS A 270 17.90 -10.99 9.67
C HIS A 270 16.38 -10.95 9.58
N ALA A 271 15.73 -11.80 8.76
CA ALA A 271 14.27 -11.76 8.56
C ALA A 271 13.46 -11.85 9.87
N TRP A 272 14.01 -12.43 10.93
CA TRP A 272 13.36 -12.57 12.24
C TRP A 272 13.95 -11.67 13.34
N SER A 273 14.86 -10.75 13.01
CA SER A 273 15.52 -9.90 14.01
C SER A 273 14.58 -8.87 14.65
N TRP A 274 13.44 -8.61 14.02
CA TRP A 274 12.37 -7.77 14.58
C TRP A 274 11.66 -8.42 15.79
N LEU A 275 11.85 -9.72 16.04
CA LEU A 275 11.34 -10.39 17.25
C LEU A 275 12.19 -10.02 18.47
N THR A 276 11.87 -8.88 19.05
CA THR A 276 12.52 -8.37 20.28
C THR A 276 11.81 -8.84 21.56
N LEU A 277 12.42 -8.56 22.72
CA LEU A 277 11.78 -8.77 24.03
C LEU A 277 10.48 -7.98 24.19
N ALA A 278 10.32 -6.84 23.51
CA ALA A 278 9.08 -6.06 23.48
C ALA A 278 8.06 -6.62 22.48
N SER A 279 8.52 -7.20 21.37
CA SER A 279 7.65 -7.75 20.31
C SER A 279 6.82 -8.94 20.76
N GLY A 280 7.40 -9.87 21.52
CA GLY A 280 6.70 -11.05 22.02
C GLY A 280 5.43 -10.71 22.82
N PRO A 281 5.54 -9.93 23.90
CA PRO A 281 4.38 -9.46 24.67
C PRO A 281 3.38 -8.66 23.83
N GLY A 282 3.85 -7.77 22.94
CA GLY A 282 2.97 -6.99 22.07
C GLY A 282 2.13 -7.86 21.13
N LEU A 283 2.77 -8.84 20.47
CA LEU A 283 2.09 -9.81 19.61
C LEU A 283 1.07 -10.64 20.39
N LEU A 284 1.44 -11.12 21.58
CA LEU A 284 0.56 -11.92 22.44
C LEU A 284 -0.67 -11.12 22.89
N VAL A 285 -0.47 -9.90 23.39
CA VAL A 285 -1.58 -9.03 23.83
C VAL A 285 -2.49 -8.69 22.64
N GLY A 286 -1.92 -8.31 21.49
CA GLY A 286 -2.68 -8.05 20.27
C GLY A 286 -3.50 -9.27 19.82
N ALA A 287 -2.93 -10.48 19.91
CA ALA A 287 -3.61 -11.73 19.59
C ALA A 287 -4.80 -12.00 20.51
N LEU A 288 -4.59 -11.92 21.83
CA LEU A 288 -5.62 -12.19 22.84
C LEU A 288 -6.78 -11.18 22.73
N LEU A 289 -6.47 -9.90 22.56
CA LEU A 289 -7.47 -8.86 22.36
C LEU A 289 -8.21 -9.04 21.02
N GLY A 290 -7.51 -9.44 19.96
CA GLY A 290 -8.13 -9.75 18.66
C GLY A 290 -9.07 -10.96 18.72
N MET A 291 -8.69 -11.99 19.48
CA MET A 291 -9.55 -13.15 19.76
C MET A 291 -10.79 -12.74 20.57
N ALA A 292 -10.63 -11.93 21.61
CA ALA A 292 -11.76 -11.40 22.36
C ALA A 292 -12.70 -10.55 21.47
N ALA A 293 -12.13 -9.71 20.61
CA ALA A 293 -12.88 -8.88 19.64
C ALA A 293 -13.67 -9.71 18.62
N SER A 294 -13.28 -10.97 18.37
CA SER A 294 -14.02 -11.85 17.46
C SER A 294 -15.46 -12.13 17.93
N ALA A 295 -15.69 -12.11 19.24
CA ALA A 295 -17.01 -12.28 19.86
C ALA A 295 -17.87 -11.01 19.81
N LEU A 296 -17.26 -9.84 19.60
CA LEU A 296 -17.96 -8.55 19.66
C LEU A 296 -18.80 -8.27 18.40
N PRO A 297 -19.87 -7.46 18.51
CA PRO A 297 -20.61 -7.00 17.35
C PRO A 297 -19.74 -6.21 16.37
N ARG A 298 -20.07 -6.28 15.08
CA ARG A 298 -19.34 -5.61 13.99
C ARG A 298 -19.12 -4.11 14.20
N ARG A 299 -20.14 -3.40 14.72
CA ARG A 299 -20.07 -1.95 14.98
C ARG A 299 -19.15 -1.63 16.15
N VAL A 300 -19.11 -2.50 17.16
CA VAL A 300 -18.17 -2.38 18.28
C VAL A 300 -16.74 -2.57 17.77
N ASN A 301 -16.49 -3.58 16.93
CA ASN A 301 -15.18 -3.76 16.30
C ASN A 301 -14.77 -2.57 15.43
N ALA A 302 -15.72 -1.95 14.71
CA ALA A 302 -15.43 -0.74 13.95
C ALA A 302 -15.09 0.45 14.87
N ALA A 303 -15.83 0.65 15.96
CA ALA A 303 -15.57 1.73 16.93
C ALA A 303 -14.24 1.53 17.66
N LEU A 304 -13.95 0.32 18.12
CA LEU A 304 -12.66 -0.06 18.69
C LEU A 304 -11.54 0.14 17.66
N GLY A 305 -11.79 -0.21 16.39
CA GLY A 305 -10.83 0.00 15.31
C GLY A 305 -10.47 1.47 15.12
N LEU A 306 -11.42 2.40 15.28
CA LEU A 306 -11.15 3.84 15.24
C LEU A 306 -10.25 4.28 16.39
N ILE A 307 -10.53 3.81 17.61
CA ILE A 307 -9.72 4.10 18.79
C ILE A 307 -8.31 3.53 18.59
N VAL A 308 -8.19 2.25 18.24
CA VAL A 308 -6.91 1.56 18.02
C VAL A 308 -6.07 2.23 16.94
N LEU A 309 -6.65 2.56 15.79
CA LEU A 309 -5.93 3.25 14.72
C LEU A 309 -5.48 4.65 15.13
N SER A 310 -6.32 5.40 15.84
CA SER A 310 -5.97 6.75 16.31
C SER A 310 -4.84 6.70 17.35
N SER A 311 -4.93 5.77 18.31
CA SER A 311 -3.87 5.51 19.29
C SER A 311 -2.58 5.02 18.64
N LEU A 312 -2.68 4.14 17.64
CA LEU A 312 -1.52 3.64 16.89
C LEU A 312 -0.80 4.79 16.19
N ILE A 313 -1.53 5.62 15.43
CA ILE A 313 -0.96 6.78 14.74
C ILE A 313 -0.30 7.73 15.73
N ALA A 314 -0.95 8.04 16.86
CA ALA A 314 -0.40 8.94 17.88
C ALA A 314 0.89 8.40 18.51
N LEU A 315 0.94 7.09 18.79
CA LEU A 315 2.09 6.45 19.43
C LEU A 315 3.26 6.27 18.45
N VAL A 316 2.96 5.81 17.23
CA VAL A 316 3.95 5.61 16.16
C VAL A 316 4.49 6.95 15.64
N SER A 317 3.73 8.03 15.76
CA SER A 317 4.20 9.40 15.47
C SER A 317 5.24 9.92 16.48
N GLN A 318 5.31 9.34 17.68
CA GLN A 318 6.31 9.65 18.70
C GLN A 318 7.51 8.69 18.66
N ALA A 319 7.44 7.64 17.83
CA ALA A 319 8.55 6.72 17.67
C ALA A 319 9.73 7.41 16.98
N PRO A 320 10.97 7.07 17.35
CA PRO A 320 12.15 7.62 16.69
C PRO A 320 12.06 7.35 15.18
N THR A 321 12.20 8.39 14.38
CA THR A 321 12.60 8.20 12.97
C THR A 321 14.03 7.73 13.00
N ASP A 322 14.29 6.54 12.45
CA ASP A 322 15.64 5.97 12.46
C ASP A 322 16.68 7.03 12.04
N PRO A 323 17.65 7.39 12.92
CA PRO A 323 18.65 8.41 12.61
C PRO A 323 19.53 8.02 11.42
N TYR A 324 19.62 6.72 11.12
CA TYR A 324 20.30 6.18 9.95
C TYR A 324 19.37 6.02 8.74
N LEU A 325 18.14 6.53 8.78
CA LEU A 325 17.21 6.45 7.64
C LEU A 325 17.82 7.11 6.41
N GLU A 326 18.55 8.22 6.57
CA GLU A 326 19.25 8.90 5.47
C GLU A 326 20.44 8.08 4.92
N GLU A 327 21.23 7.43 5.79
CA GLU A 327 22.35 6.57 5.38
C GLU A 327 21.85 5.24 4.75
N ARG A 328 20.73 4.70 5.25
CA ARG A 328 20.05 3.53 4.68
C ARG A 328 19.34 3.86 3.37
N LEU A 329 18.77 5.06 3.25
CA LEU A 329 18.28 5.60 1.98
C LEU A 329 19.44 5.70 0.98
N GLN A 330 20.61 6.22 1.37
CA GLN A 330 21.79 6.28 0.49
C GLN A 330 22.32 4.89 0.07
N THR A 331 22.33 3.92 0.99
CA THR A 331 22.73 2.53 0.68
C THR A 331 21.73 1.86 -0.28
N TRP A 332 20.46 2.22 -0.18
CA TRP A 332 19.40 1.79 -1.10
C TRP A 332 19.32 2.64 -2.37
N GLU A 333 19.77 3.88 -2.40
CA GLU A 333 19.88 4.75 -3.58
C GLU A 333 20.90 4.20 -4.58
N LEU A 334 21.90 3.46 -4.09
CA LEU A 334 22.80 2.65 -4.92
C LEU A 334 22.13 1.37 -5.48
N GLY A 335 20.98 0.99 -4.91
CA GLY A 335 20.13 -0.10 -5.40
C GLY A 335 18.96 0.43 -6.24
N ARG A 336 18.65 -0.22 -7.37
CA ARG A 336 17.56 0.17 -8.28
C ARG A 336 16.13 0.08 -7.70
N PHE A 337 15.96 0.00 -6.38
CA PHE A 337 14.68 -0.17 -5.66
C PHE A 337 14.03 1.13 -5.15
N ILE A 338 14.59 2.30 -5.48
CA ILE A 338 14.08 3.65 -5.12
C ILE A 338 12.55 3.75 -5.31
N ASN A 339 12.02 3.19 -6.40
CA ASN A 339 10.60 3.27 -6.74
C ASN A 339 9.69 2.41 -5.85
N MET A 340 10.12 1.21 -5.44
CA MET A 340 9.33 0.34 -4.57
C MET A 340 9.32 0.82 -3.12
N TYR A 341 10.42 1.42 -2.67
CA TYR A 341 10.55 1.94 -1.32
C TYR A 341 9.59 3.11 -1.06
N GLY A 342 9.54 4.09 -1.98
CA GLY A 342 8.60 5.20 -1.89
C GLY A 342 7.14 4.73 -1.88
N LEU A 343 6.79 3.71 -2.67
CA LEU A 343 5.43 3.16 -2.70
C LEU A 343 5.01 2.50 -1.37
N ALA A 344 5.86 1.60 -0.86
CA ALA A 344 5.59 0.93 0.42
C ALA A 344 5.50 1.97 1.56
N GLN A 345 6.36 2.99 1.52
CA GLN A 345 6.34 4.11 2.44
C GLN A 345 5.02 4.89 2.40
N TRP A 346 4.59 5.35 1.21
CA TRP A 346 3.33 6.07 1.05
C TRP A 346 2.14 5.23 1.49
N LEU A 347 2.15 3.94 1.16
CA LEU A 347 1.10 3.03 1.60
C LEU A 347 1.10 2.88 3.12
N GLY A 348 2.26 2.74 3.74
CA GLY A 348 2.41 2.69 5.19
C GLY A 348 1.92 3.95 5.90
N TRP A 349 1.96 5.11 5.26
CA TRP A 349 1.41 6.35 5.82
C TRP A 349 -0.08 6.52 5.58
N VAL A 350 -0.55 6.27 4.36
CA VAL A 350 -1.94 6.56 3.96
C VAL A 350 -2.89 5.48 4.49
N TRP A 351 -2.42 4.25 4.64
CA TRP A 351 -3.27 3.12 5.02
C TRP A 351 -4.05 3.32 6.33
N PRO A 352 -3.45 3.77 7.45
CA PRO A 352 -4.19 3.99 8.69
C PRO A 352 -5.31 5.02 8.55
N PHE A 353 -5.09 6.11 7.79
CA PHE A 353 -6.11 7.13 7.54
C PHE A 353 -7.23 6.62 6.62
N ALA A 354 -6.88 5.85 5.59
CA ALA A 354 -7.87 5.21 4.73
C ALA A 354 -8.72 4.19 5.51
N ALA A 355 -8.12 3.46 6.44
CA ALA A 355 -8.81 2.56 7.36
C ALA A 355 -9.74 3.32 8.33
N LEU A 356 -9.28 4.44 8.91
CA LEU A 356 -10.11 5.32 9.74
C LEU A 356 -11.34 5.84 8.96
N ALA A 357 -11.13 6.40 7.78
CA ALA A 357 -12.21 6.92 6.93
C ALA A 357 -13.21 5.81 6.56
N TRP A 358 -12.72 4.60 6.28
CA TRP A 358 -13.57 3.45 6.00
C TRP A 358 -14.42 3.03 7.21
N LEU A 359 -13.81 2.90 8.39
CA LEU A 359 -14.51 2.53 9.63
C LEU A 359 -15.54 3.59 10.04
N LEU A 360 -15.20 4.87 9.92
CA LEU A 360 -16.14 5.99 10.13
C LEU A 360 -17.34 5.88 9.20
N ARG A 361 -17.10 5.68 7.90
CA ARG A 361 -18.17 5.48 6.91
C ARG A 361 -19.04 4.27 7.23
N MET A 362 -18.46 3.21 7.78
CA MET A 362 -19.19 2.01 8.18
C MET A 362 -20.12 2.27 9.36
N ILE A 363 -19.66 2.99 10.39
CA ILE A 363 -20.47 3.33 11.56
C ILE A 363 -21.58 4.32 11.19
N ALA A 364 -21.27 5.30 10.34
CA ALA A 364 -22.23 6.32 9.89
C ALA A 364 -23.37 5.75 9.02
N ARG A 365 -23.20 4.56 8.44
CA ARG A 365 -24.26 3.90 7.67
C ARG A 365 -25.34 3.36 8.61
N ARG A 366 -26.56 3.90 8.49
CA ARG A 366 -27.77 3.31 9.07
C ARG A 366 -27.98 1.92 8.47
N GLU A 367 -28.34 0.95 9.31
CA GLU A 367 -28.70 -0.39 8.84
C GLU A 367 -30.02 -0.25 8.08
N SER A 368 -29.97 -0.42 6.75
CA SER A 368 -31.15 -0.54 5.89
C SER A 368 -31.45 -2.01 5.63
#